data_AF-A0A6I3WCQ2-F1
#
_entry.id   AF-A0A6I3WCQ2-F1
#
_cell.length_a   1.000
_cell.length_b   1.000
_cell.length_c   1.000
_cell.angle_alpha   90.00
_cell.angle_beta   90.00
_cell.angle_gamma   90.00
#
_symmetry.space_group_name_H-M   'P 1'
#
loop_
_entity.id
_entity.type
_entity.pdbx_description
1 polymer ?
#
loop_
_entity_poly.entity_id
_entity_poly.type
_entity_poly.pdbx_seq_one_letter_code
_entity_poly.pdbx_strand_id
1 'polypeptide(L)'
;MSTVPTRSFAQIHQALLDHEELALVDVREEAPFAEAHPLFAANIPLSKLELEVYSRIPRRDTAVTVYDNGEGLANIAVQRLQALGYTQVSLLEGGLDGWRSAGGELFIDVNVPSKAFGELVESQRHTPSLAAEEVQALLDNEADVVVLDARRFDEYQTMSIPSSISVPGAELVLRARELAPDPATRIIVNCAGRTRSIIGTQSLINAGIPNPVSALRNGTIGWTLAGQTLQHGQSRRFLPTGEEHRQVAAQEARRVADKTRVGRATLADLSRWQQESARTTYLFDVRTPEEFETGHLPSARSTPGGQLVQETDHVASVRGARLVLVDDDGVRANMSASWLAQLGWEAFVVDDLQPAHFSEQGAWQAPVPAAQQAEVISPQTLAEWLTHGDTAVLDFTSSANYVKRHIPGAWWALRGQLAQALSNVPAAQRYVLTCGSSQLARLAVAEVEAITGKQVFLLRDGTASWIAAQLPLEDGESHLASPRIDRYRRPYEGTDNPREAMQAYLDWEFGLVDQLARDGTHGFFVI
;
A
#
# COMPACT_ATOMS: atom_id res chain seq x y z
N MET A 1 20.61 -15.64 -27.81
CA MET A 1 19.80 -14.93 -26.80
C MET A 1 18.70 -14.23 -27.55
N SER A 2 17.43 -14.55 -27.27
CA SER A 2 16.32 -13.77 -27.83
C SER A 2 16.44 -12.35 -27.26
N THR A 3 16.42 -11.33 -28.12
CA THR A 3 16.35 -9.94 -27.67
C THR A 3 15.06 -9.76 -26.88
N VAL A 4 15.17 -9.26 -25.64
CA VAL A 4 13.99 -8.91 -24.83
C VAL A 4 13.23 -7.79 -25.56
N PRO A 5 11.91 -7.90 -25.76
CA PRO A 5 11.15 -6.86 -26.42
C PRO A 5 11.14 -5.57 -25.58
N THR A 6 11.05 -4.43 -26.27
CA THR A 6 10.91 -3.11 -25.64
C THR A 6 9.53 -2.54 -25.90
N ARG A 7 9.04 -1.70 -24.98
CA ARG A 7 7.85 -0.86 -25.15
C ARG A 7 8.21 0.59 -24.91
N SER A 8 7.80 1.48 -25.81
CA SER A 8 8.09 2.91 -25.73
C SER A 8 7.09 3.65 -24.85
N PHE A 9 7.45 4.86 -24.41
CA PHE A 9 6.53 5.79 -23.75
C PHE A 9 5.21 5.93 -24.52
N ALA A 10 5.28 6.15 -25.84
CA ALA A 10 4.09 6.35 -26.67
C ALA A 10 3.16 5.14 -26.69
N GLN A 11 3.70 3.92 -26.67
CA GLN A 11 2.89 2.69 -26.61
C GLN A 11 2.19 2.53 -25.26
N ILE A 12 2.89 2.82 -24.15
CA ILE A 12 2.28 2.78 -22.81
C ILE A 12 1.22 3.88 -22.67
N HIS A 13 1.53 5.10 -23.10
CA HIS A 13 0.61 6.23 -23.09
C HIS A 13 -0.66 5.93 -23.88
N GLN A 14 -0.54 5.36 -25.09
CA GLN A 14 -1.70 4.97 -25.90
C GLN A 14 -2.54 3.88 -25.21
N ALA A 15 -1.91 2.84 -24.65
CA ALA A 15 -2.62 1.78 -23.94
C ALA A 15 -3.36 2.30 -22.69
N LEU A 16 -2.82 3.30 -21.99
CA LEU A 16 -3.51 3.99 -20.88
C LEU A 16 -4.76 4.73 -21.37
N LEU A 17 -4.66 5.46 -22.48
CA LEU A 17 -5.79 6.19 -23.09
C LEU A 17 -6.89 5.25 -23.60
N ASP A 18 -6.50 4.10 -24.16
CA ASP A 18 -7.41 3.08 -24.67
C ASP A 18 -7.99 2.19 -23.55
N HIS A 19 -7.59 2.43 -22.29
CA HIS A 19 -7.97 1.65 -21.11
C HIS A 19 -7.63 0.16 -21.23
N GLU A 20 -6.56 -0.18 -21.95
CA GLU A 20 -6.06 -1.55 -22.05
C GLU A 20 -5.41 -2.00 -20.74
N GLU A 21 -5.48 -3.30 -20.43
CA GLU A 21 -4.78 -3.85 -19.27
C GLU A 21 -3.26 -3.83 -19.46
N LEU A 22 -2.57 -3.09 -18.60
CA LEU A 22 -1.10 -3.06 -18.56
C LEU A 22 -0.58 -2.96 -17.13
N ALA A 23 0.64 -3.47 -16.92
CA ALA A 23 1.41 -3.26 -15.69
C ALA A 23 2.73 -2.59 -16.03
N LEU A 24 2.88 -1.32 -15.63
CA LEU A 24 4.16 -0.60 -15.66
C LEU A 24 4.83 -0.76 -14.29
N VAL A 25 5.98 -1.41 -14.24
CA VAL A 25 6.59 -1.85 -12.97
C VAL A 25 7.97 -1.23 -12.80
N ASP A 26 8.12 -0.42 -11.75
CA ASP A 26 9.43 0.02 -11.27
C ASP A 26 10.02 -1.07 -10.37
N VAL A 27 11.18 -1.61 -10.75
CA VAL A 27 11.83 -2.69 -10.01
C VAL A 27 12.94 -2.21 -9.08
N ARG A 28 13.13 -0.90 -8.96
CA ARG A 28 14.02 -0.29 -7.96
C ARG A 28 13.39 -0.39 -6.57
N GLU A 29 14.18 -0.11 -5.54
CA GLU A 29 13.68 -0.01 -4.17
C GLU A 29 12.71 1.19 -4.01
N GLU A 30 11.93 1.22 -2.92
CA GLU A 30 10.87 2.24 -2.75
C GLU A 30 11.42 3.67 -2.70
N ALA A 31 12.57 3.91 -2.08
CA ALA A 31 13.15 5.26 -2.00
C ALA A 31 13.51 5.87 -3.37
N PRO A 32 14.31 5.21 -4.23
CA PRO A 32 14.60 5.74 -5.57
C PRO A 32 13.37 5.76 -6.50
N PHE A 33 12.37 4.89 -6.27
CA PHE A 33 11.07 5.01 -6.93
C PHE A 33 10.39 6.33 -6.56
N ALA A 34 10.32 6.64 -5.27
CA ALA A 34 9.67 7.85 -4.74
C ALA A 34 10.38 9.16 -5.13
N GLU A 35 11.60 9.10 -5.67
CA GLU A 35 12.31 10.26 -6.20
C GLU A 35 11.86 10.66 -7.61
N ALA A 36 11.37 9.71 -8.41
CA ALA A 36 10.82 9.96 -9.75
C ALA A 36 10.22 8.67 -10.34
N HIS A 37 8.94 8.72 -10.73
CA HIS A 37 8.26 7.63 -11.45
C HIS A 37 7.07 8.13 -12.30
N PRO A 38 6.66 7.41 -13.36
CA PRO A 38 5.40 7.69 -14.07
C PRO A 38 4.15 7.54 -13.19
N LEU A 39 3.07 8.25 -13.50
CA LEU A 39 1.83 8.29 -12.69
C LEU A 39 1.32 6.89 -12.29
N PHE A 40 1.21 5.98 -13.26
CA PHE A 40 0.67 4.63 -13.08
C PHE A 40 1.74 3.54 -12.96
N ALA A 41 3.00 3.91 -12.69
CA ALA A 41 4.02 2.92 -12.36
C ALA A 41 3.77 2.36 -10.96
N ALA A 42 3.71 1.03 -10.85
CA ALA A 42 3.66 0.33 -9.57
C ALA A 42 5.09 -0.06 -9.15
N ASN A 43 5.49 0.29 -7.93
CA ASN A 43 6.77 -0.19 -7.38
C ASN A 43 6.63 -1.65 -6.93
N ILE A 44 7.36 -2.55 -7.58
CA ILE A 44 7.55 -3.95 -7.16
C ILE A 44 9.07 -4.20 -7.16
N PRO A 45 9.78 -3.91 -6.07
CA PRO A 45 11.23 -3.99 -6.03
C PRO A 45 11.72 -5.38 -6.44
N LEU A 46 12.82 -5.47 -7.20
CA LEU A 46 13.45 -6.74 -7.57
C LEU A 46 13.71 -7.62 -6.34
N SER A 47 14.00 -7.01 -5.19
CA SER A 47 14.15 -7.68 -3.91
C SER A 47 12.96 -8.57 -3.56
N LYS A 48 11.71 -8.12 -3.81
CA LYS A 48 10.47 -8.77 -3.37
C LYS A 48 9.60 -9.31 -4.51
N LEU A 49 10.06 -9.19 -5.76
CA LEU A 49 9.31 -9.50 -6.97
C LEU A 49 8.52 -10.82 -6.88
N GLU A 50 9.17 -11.92 -6.52
CA GLU A 50 8.54 -13.24 -6.46
C GLU A 50 7.49 -13.37 -5.34
N LEU A 51 7.59 -12.56 -4.27
CA LEU A 51 6.61 -12.59 -3.17
C LEU A 51 5.32 -11.84 -3.52
N GLU A 52 5.40 -10.85 -4.40
CA GLU A 52 4.28 -9.93 -4.62
C GLU A 52 3.60 -10.13 -5.98
N VAL A 53 4.36 -10.49 -7.01
CA VAL A 53 3.91 -10.37 -8.41
C VAL A 53 2.66 -11.22 -8.70
N TYR A 54 2.53 -12.42 -8.13
CA TYR A 54 1.37 -13.27 -8.35
C TYR A 54 0.07 -12.70 -7.81
N SER A 55 0.13 -11.89 -6.75
CA SER A 55 -1.05 -11.23 -6.18
C SER A 55 -1.36 -9.91 -6.87
N ARG A 56 -0.32 -9.19 -7.33
CA ARG A 56 -0.44 -7.86 -7.94
C ARG A 56 -0.68 -7.91 -9.44
N ILE A 57 -0.20 -8.94 -10.13
CA ILE A 57 -0.34 -9.17 -11.58
C ILE A 57 -0.73 -10.65 -11.80
N PRO A 58 -1.94 -11.08 -11.41
CA PRO A 58 -2.28 -12.51 -11.35
C PRO A 58 -2.31 -13.18 -12.73
N ARG A 59 -2.67 -12.42 -13.79
CA ARG A 59 -2.76 -12.94 -15.16
C ARG A 59 -1.38 -12.96 -15.84
N ARG A 60 -0.95 -14.15 -16.28
CA ARG A 60 0.42 -14.42 -16.80
C ARG A 60 0.69 -13.89 -18.20
N ASP A 61 -0.34 -13.60 -18.98
CA ASP A 61 -0.25 -12.94 -20.28
C ASP A 61 -0.60 -11.45 -20.21
N THR A 62 -0.68 -10.86 -19.00
CA THR A 62 -0.74 -9.40 -18.84
C THR A 62 0.47 -8.76 -19.50
N ALA A 63 0.27 -7.64 -20.17
CA ALA A 63 1.35 -6.89 -20.78
C ALA A 63 2.16 -6.12 -19.73
N VAL A 64 3.24 -6.76 -19.24
CA VAL A 64 4.12 -6.22 -18.20
C VAL A 64 5.28 -5.48 -18.86
N THR A 65 5.48 -4.22 -18.46
CA THR A 65 6.64 -3.40 -18.86
C THR A 65 7.42 -3.06 -17.60
N VAL A 66 8.63 -3.59 -17.47
CA VAL A 66 9.50 -3.32 -16.32
C VAL A 66 10.54 -2.26 -16.66
N TYR A 67 10.93 -1.47 -15.67
CA TYR A 67 11.99 -0.47 -15.83
C TYR A 67 12.78 -0.23 -14.55
N ASP A 68 13.94 0.35 -14.74
CA ASP A 68 14.81 0.93 -13.72
C ASP A 68 15.39 2.25 -14.28
N ASN A 69 16.42 2.79 -13.65
CA ASN A 69 17.15 3.97 -14.11
C ASN A 69 18.62 3.66 -14.46
N GLY A 70 18.86 2.49 -15.06
CA GLY A 70 20.19 2.09 -15.53
C GLY A 70 20.99 1.21 -14.55
N GLU A 71 20.42 0.84 -13.41
CA GLU A 71 21.05 -0.07 -12.44
C GLU A 71 21.19 -1.50 -12.96
N GLY A 72 20.46 -1.88 -14.01
CA GLY A 72 20.47 -3.22 -14.61
C GLY A 72 19.49 -4.21 -13.96
N LEU A 73 18.71 -3.75 -12.99
CA LEU A 73 17.68 -4.51 -12.27
C LEU A 73 16.55 -4.96 -13.20
N ALA A 74 16.15 -4.13 -14.17
CA ALA A 74 15.06 -4.41 -15.09
C ALA A 74 15.32 -5.68 -15.93
N ASN A 75 16.55 -5.89 -16.38
CA ASN A 75 16.92 -7.10 -17.13
C ASN A 75 16.79 -8.38 -16.29
N ILE A 76 17.17 -8.32 -15.01
CA ILE A 76 17.02 -9.45 -14.08
C ILE A 76 15.54 -9.70 -13.81
N ALA A 77 14.74 -8.64 -13.63
CA ALA A 77 13.31 -8.75 -13.43
C ALA A 77 12.60 -9.42 -14.61
N VAL A 78 12.98 -9.09 -15.86
CA VAL A 78 12.44 -9.77 -17.06
C VAL A 78 12.69 -11.27 -16.99
N GLN A 79 13.93 -11.68 -16.71
CA GLN A 79 14.30 -13.09 -16.64
C GLN A 79 13.51 -13.83 -15.55
N ARG A 80 13.38 -13.21 -14.37
CA ARG A 80 12.60 -13.77 -13.26
C ARG A 80 11.12 -13.89 -13.61
N LEU A 81 10.51 -12.85 -14.19
CA LEU A 81 9.11 -12.89 -14.62
C LEU A 81 8.87 -13.97 -15.68
N GLN A 82 9.75 -14.10 -16.67
CA GLN A 82 9.65 -15.16 -17.67
C GLN A 82 9.76 -16.56 -17.04
N ALA A 83 10.68 -16.75 -16.09
CA ALA A 83 10.81 -18.00 -15.33
C ALA A 83 9.57 -18.31 -14.45
N LEU A 84 8.86 -17.27 -14.00
CA LEU A 84 7.58 -17.36 -13.30
C LEU A 84 6.38 -17.58 -14.24
N GLY A 85 6.62 -17.71 -15.54
CA GLY A 85 5.60 -18.01 -16.53
C GLY A 85 4.89 -16.80 -17.13
N TYR A 86 5.38 -15.57 -16.88
CA TYR A 86 4.85 -14.40 -17.58
C TYR A 86 5.30 -14.40 -19.04
N THR A 87 4.35 -14.28 -19.96
CA THR A 87 4.57 -14.48 -21.40
C THR A 87 4.73 -13.16 -22.17
N GLN A 88 4.21 -12.05 -21.63
CA GLN A 88 4.26 -10.72 -22.25
C GLN A 88 5.05 -9.74 -21.39
N VAL A 89 6.36 -9.94 -21.29
CA VAL A 89 7.26 -9.09 -20.50
C VAL A 89 8.19 -8.30 -21.42
N SER A 90 8.19 -6.98 -21.28
CA SER A 90 9.03 -6.04 -22.03
C SER A 90 9.82 -5.11 -21.12
N LEU A 91 10.91 -4.55 -21.63
CA LEU A 91 11.61 -3.42 -20.99
C LEU A 91 11.00 -2.10 -21.45
N LEU A 92 10.95 -1.10 -20.57
CA LEU A 92 10.67 0.28 -20.98
C LEU A 92 11.86 0.80 -21.80
N GLU A 93 11.58 1.30 -23.00
CA GLU A 93 12.61 1.87 -23.87
C GLU A 93 13.31 3.06 -23.20
N GLY A 94 14.62 2.95 -22.99
CA GLY A 94 15.43 3.97 -22.31
C GLY A 94 15.23 4.07 -20.80
N GLY A 95 14.43 3.19 -20.17
CA GLY A 95 14.14 3.23 -18.74
C GLY A 95 13.46 4.53 -18.31
N LEU A 96 13.67 4.94 -17.06
CA LEU A 96 13.12 6.20 -16.52
C LEU A 96 13.58 7.44 -17.30
N ASP A 97 14.86 7.47 -17.70
CA ASP A 97 15.41 8.56 -18.53
C ASP A 97 14.74 8.61 -19.92
N GLY A 98 14.38 7.45 -20.49
CA GLY A 98 13.62 7.34 -21.73
C GLY A 98 12.22 7.92 -21.61
N TRP A 99 11.51 7.64 -20.50
CA TRP A 99 10.21 8.26 -20.21
C TRP A 99 10.32 9.79 -20.16
N ARG A 100 11.29 10.31 -19.41
CA ARG A 100 11.55 11.75 -19.30
C ARG A 100 11.88 12.39 -20.64
N SER A 101 12.77 11.77 -21.41
CA SER A 101 13.24 12.28 -22.69
C SER A 101 12.14 12.29 -23.76
N ALA A 102 11.16 11.39 -23.64
CA ALA A 102 9.97 11.35 -24.50
C ALA A 102 8.91 12.39 -24.10
N GLY A 103 9.14 13.19 -23.05
CA GLY A 103 8.21 14.20 -22.55
C GLY A 103 7.14 13.66 -21.59
N GLY A 104 7.28 12.44 -21.09
CA GLY A 104 6.36 11.89 -20.10
C GLY A 104 6.51 12.57 -18.74
N GLU A 105 5.39 12.90 -18.11
CA GLU A 105 5.38 13.49 -16.76
C GLU A 105 5.94 12.49 -15.74
N LEU A 106 6.71 13.00 -14.77
CA LEU A 106 7.25 12.23 -13.66
C LEU A 106 6.77 12.82 -12.34
N PHE A 107 6.45 11.94 -11.42
CA PHE A 107 5.95 12.24 -10.10
C PHE A 107 6.94 11.76 -9.04
N ILE A 108 6.90 12.41 -7.88
CA ILE A 108 7.63 12.01 -6.67
C ILE A 108 6.65 11.45 -5.64
N ASP A 109 7.16 10.94 -4.52
CA ASP A 109 6.41 10.28 -3.45
C ASP A 109 5.84 8.91 -3.88
N VAL A 110 4.82 8.42 -3.18
CA VAL A 110 4.18 7.12 -3.39
C VAL A 110 2.67 7.28 -3.44
N ASN A 111 1.98 6.30 -4.03
CA ASN A 111 0.52 6.28 -4.16
C ASN A 111 -0.05 7.53 -4.86
N VAL A 112 0.72 8.06 -5.81
CA VAL A 112 0.45 9.33 -6.48
C VAL A 112 -0.94 9.40 -7.14
N PRO A 113 -1.43 8.36 -7.85
CA PRO A 113 -2.79 8.40 -8.41
C PRO A 113 -3.86 8.77 -7.38
N SER A 114 -3.80 8.14 -6.20
CA SER A 114 -4.75 8.35 -5.11
C SER A 114 -4.63 9.75 -4.49
N LYS A 115 -3.39 10.22 -4.28
CA LYS A 115 -3.12 11.55 -3.69
C LYS A 115 -3.54 12.67 -4.63
N ALA A 116 -3.12 12.57 -5.89
CA ALA A 116 -3.46 13.54 -6.93
C ALA A 116 -4.97 13.60 -7.17
N PHE A 117 -5.65 12.45 -7.10
CA PHE A 117 -7.11 12.40 -7.15
C PHE A 117 -7.76 13.08 -5.94
N GLY A 118 -7.22 12.93 -4.72
CA GLY A 118 -7.68 13.68 -3.56
C GLY A 118 -7.66 15.20 -3.78
N GLU A 119 -6.57 15.71 -4.34
CA GLU A 119 -6.45 17.14 -4.68
C GLU A 119 -7.41 17.55 -5.80
N LEU A 120 -7.62 16.70 -6.80
CA LEU A 120 -8.63 16.92 -7.84
C LEU A 120 -10.05 17.05 -7.25
N VAL A 121 -10.40 16.19 -6.28
CA VAL A 121 -11.69 16.25 -5.58
C VAL A 121 -11.86 17.59 -4.86
N GLU A 122 -10.87 18.04 -4.08
CA GLU A 122 -10.95 19.34 -3.40
C GLU A 122 -11.08 20.49 -4.41
N SER A 123 -10.31 20.46 -5.50
CA SER A 123 -10.32 21.52 -6.51
C SER A 123 -11.67 21.70 -7.20
N GLN A 124 -12.40 20.60 -7.46
CA GLN A 124 -13.69 20.63 -8.18
C GLN A 124 -14.90 20.77 -7.26
N ARG A 125 -14.83 20.21 -6.04
CA ARG A 125 -15.96 20.17 -5.10
C ARG A 125 -15.86 21.23 -4.02
N HIS A 126 -14.72 21.90 -3.91
CA HIS A 126 -14.42 22.86 -2.85
C HIS A 126 -14.69 22.23 -1.47
N THR A 127 -14.20 21.00 -1.27
CA THR A 127 -14.39 20.23 -0.05
C THR A 127 -14.09 21.10 1.17
N PRO A 128 -15.04 21.32 2.09
CA PRO A 128 -14.85 22.25 3.20
C PRO A 128 -13.67 21.84 4.07
N SER A 129 -12.87 22.81 4.52
CA SER A 129 -11.75 22.57 5.44
C SER A 129 -11.59 23.69 6.46
N LEU A 130 -11.13 23.33 7.65
CA LEU A 130 -10.78 24.24 8.75
C LEU A 130 -9.27 24.23 8.98
N ALA A 131 -8.68 25.39 9.26
CA ALA A 131 -7.30 25.49 9.70
C ALA A 131 -7.10 24.85 11.07
N ALA A 132 -5.86 24.46 11.39
CA ALA A 132 -5.52 23.80 12.64
C ALA A 132 -5.86 24.69 13.86
N GLU A 133 -5.62 25.99 13.76
CA GLU A 133 -5.95 27.00 14.77
C GLU A 133 -7.46 27.13 15.01
N GLU A 134 -8.27 27.02 13.96
CA GLU A 134 -9.74 27.05 14.08
C GLU A 134 -10.24 25.79 14.79
N VAL A 135 -9.68 24.62 14.48
CA VAL A 135 -10.05 23.36 15.14
C VAL A 135 -9.60 23.35 16.60
N GLN A 136 -8.38 23.81 16.91
CA GLN A 136 -7.93 23.97 18.30
C GLN A 136 -8.87 24.91 19.08
N ALA A 137 -9.28 26.04 18.50
CA ALA A 137 -10.22 26.94 19.15
C ALA A 137 -11.60 26.29 19.40
N LEU A 138 -12.08 25.42 18.51
CA LEU A 138 -13.31 24.66 18.75
C LEU A 138 -13.16 23.71 19.94
N LEU A 139 -12.03 23.01 20.04
CA LEU A 139 -11.74 22.10 21.15
C LEU A 139 -11.58 22.85 22.48
N ASP A 140 -10.87 23.97 22.48
CA ASP A 140 -10.63 24.78 23.68
C ASP A 140 -11.91 25.42 24.23
N ASN A 141 -12.87 25.72 23.36
CA ASN A 141 -14.18 26.27 23.74
C ASN A 141 -15.22 25.18 24.01
N GLU A 142 -14.83 23.90 24.04
CA GLU A 142 -15.74 22.75 24.24
C GLU A 142 -16.95 22.79 23.28
N ALA A 143 -16.72 23.20 22.04
CA ALA A 143 -17.75 23.22 21.02
C ALA A 143 -18.26 21.80 20.71
N ASP A 144 -19.51 21.68 20.27
CA ASP A 144 -20.11 20.39 19.89
C ASP A 144 -19.53 19.88 18.56
N VAL A 145 -18.39 19.19 18.67
CA VAL A 145 -17.61 18.69 17.54
C VAL A 145 -17.12 17.26 17.79
N VAL A 146 -17.02 16.47 16.73
CA VAL A 146 -16.31 15.19 16.73
C VAL A 146 -15.19 15.21 15.70
N VAL A 147 -13.99 14.76 16.10
CA VAL A 147 -12.82 14.66 15.22
C VAL A 147 -12.56 13.19 14.89
N LEU A 148 -12.65 12.82 13.61
CA LEU A 148 -12.56 11.46 13.11
C LEU A 148 -11.27 11.26 12.30
N ASP A 149 -10.39 10.36 12.73
CA ASP A 149 -9.14 10.06 12.05
C ASP A 149 -9.34 8.93 11.03
N ALA A 150 -9.16 9.27 9.74
CA ALA A 150 -9.44 8.38 8.60
C ALA A 150 -8.30 7.41 8.26
N ARG A 151 -7.19 7.43 9.00
CA ARG A 151 -6.01 6.58 8.76
C ARG A 151 -6.18 5.16 9.32
N ARG A 152 -5.15 4.33 9.14
CA ARG A 152 -5.06 3.06 9.86
C ARG A 152 -4.94 3.29 11.37
N PHE A 153 -5.34 2.29 12.15
CA PHE A 153 -5.30 2.39 13.61
C PHE A 153 -3.88 2.54 14.15
N ASP A 154 -2.88 1.87 13.55
CA ASP A 154 -1.47 1.99 13.93
C ASP A 154 -0.90 3.41 13.69
N GLU A 155 -1.31 4.07 12.60
CA GLU A 155 -0.95 5.46 12.32
C GLU A 155 -1.56 6.42 13.34
N TYR A 156 -2.82 6.20 13.72
CA TYR A 156 -3.51 6.96 14.76
C TYR A 156 -2.86 6.79 16.13
N GLN A 157 -2.43 5.57 16.48
CA GLN A 157 -1.71 5.29 17.73
C GLN A 157 -0.33 5.97 17.76
N THR A 158 0.33 6.12 16.61
CA THR A 158 1.63 6.80 16.51
C THR A 158 1.50 8.27 16.91
N MET A 159 0.52 8.97 16.35
CA MET A 159 0.19 10.36 16.70
C MET A 159 -1.23 10.70 16.26
N SER A 160 -1.94 11.55 17.00
CA SER A 160 -3.35 11.87 16.76
C SER A 160 -3.72 13.29 17.21
N ILE A 161 -4.81 13.83 16.66
CA ILE A 161 -5.39 15.11 17.10
C ILE A 161 -6.03 14.93 18.49
N PRO A 162 -5.91 15.89 19.41
CA PRO A 162 -6.55 15.80 20.72
C PRO A 162 -8.04 15.45 20.62
N SER A 163 -8.50 14.55 21.50
CA SER A 163 -9.89 14.03 21.57
C SER A 163 -10.40 13.23 20.37
N SER A 164 -9.62 13.11 19.28
CA SER A 164 -10.06 12.39 18.08
C SER A 164 -10.33 10.91 18.32
N ILE A 165 -11.11 10.32 17.41
CA ILE A 165 -11.55 8.92 17.39
C ILE A 165 -11.05 8.30 16.09
N SER A 166 -10.44 7.11 16.14
CA SER A 166 -10.07 6.38 14.93
C SER A 166 -11.31 5.84 14.22
N VAL A 167 -11.50 6.26 12.98
CA VAL A 167 -12.57 5.83 12.06
C VAL A 167 -11.98 5.73 10.64
N PRO A 168 -11.31 4.61 10.29
CA PRO A 168 -10.67 4.44 8.97
C PRO A 168 -11.61 4.78 7.82
N GLY A 169 -11.09 5.36 6.73
CA GLY A 169 -11.89 6.07 5.72
C GLY A 169 -13.21 5.41 5.26
N ALA A 170 -13.21 4.11 4.95
CA ALA A 170 -14.43 3.41 4.50
C ALA A 170 -15.49 3.25 5.60
N GLU A 171 -15.10 3.30 6.86
CA GLU A 171 -16.00 3.22 8.02
C GLU A 171 -16.75 4.54 8.24
N LEU A 172 -16.28 5.68 7.72
CA LEU A 172 -16.83 7.01 8.07
C LEU A 172 -18.35 7.11 7.86
N VAL A 173 -18.86 6.73 6.68
CA VAL A 173 -20.30 6.80 6.37
C VAL A 173 -21.10 5.80 7.23
N LEU A 174 -20.51 4.64 7.55
CA LEU A 174 -21.13 3.61 8.36
C LEU A 174 -21.23 4.00 9.85
N ARG A 175 -20.27 4.80 10.35
CA ARG A 175 -20.15 5.11 11.79
C ARG A 175 -20.58 6.54 12.15
N ALA A 176 -20.62 7.47 11.20
CA ALA A 176 -20.84 8.90 11.49
C ALA A 176 -22.11 9.18 12.30
N ARG A 177 -23.24 8.52 11.98
CA ARG A 177 -24.52 8.73 12.68
C ARG A 177 -24.53 8.27 14.14
N GLU A 178 -23.70 7.29 14.49
CA GLU A 178 -23.52 6.87 15.89
C GLU A 178 -22.63 7.86 16.66
N LEU A 179 -21.62 8.42 15.99
CA LEU A 179 -20.64 9.30 16.60
C LEU A 179 -21.13 10.74 16.72
N ALA A 180 -22.01 11.17 15.81
CA ALA A 180 -22.62 12.50 15.78
C ALA A 180 -24.13 12.40 15.48
N PRO A 181 -24.93 11.85 16.41
CA PRO A 181 -26.36 11.62 16.19
C PRO A 181 -27.17 12.92 16.11
N ASP A 182 -26.73 14.00 16.76
CA ASP A 182 -27.32 15.33 16.61
C ASP A 182 -26.87 15.94 15.27
N PRO A 183 -27.79 16.30 14.35
CA PRO A 183 -27.44 16.93 13.08
C PRO A 183 -26.73 18.29 13.22
N ALA A 184 -26.77 18.93 14.39
CA ALA A 184 -26.02 20.15 14.67
C ALA A 184 -24.54 19.90 15.01
N THR A 185 -24.19 18.70 15.48
CA THR A 185 -22.81 18.34 15.83
C THR A 185 -21.93 18.40 14.60
N ARG A 186 -20.81 19.13 14.68
CA ARG A 186 -19.86 19.24 13.58
C ARG A 186 -18.96 18.02 13.50
N ILE A 187 -18.81 17.48 12.29
CA ILE A 187 -17.88 16.39 12.02
C ILE A 187 -16.63 16.95 11.34
N ILE A 188 -15.47 16.72 11.96
CA ILE A 188 -14.16 17.09 11.41
C ILE A 188 -13.41 15.81 11.07
N VAL A 189 -13.03 15.63 9.80
CA VAL A 189 -12.23 14.46 9.38
C VAL A 189 -10.76 14.84 9.27
N ASN A 190 -9.84 14.10 9.90
CA ASN A 190 -8.40 14.31 9.75
C ASN A 190 -7.69 13.09 9.15
N CYS A 191 -6.49 13.35 8.66
CA CYS A 191 -5.47 12.33 8.44
C CYS A 191 -4.09 12.90 8.82
N ALA A 192 -3.00 12.38 8.24
CA ALA A 192 -1.67 12.92 8.50
C ALA A 192 -1.37 14.17 7.67
N GLY A 193 -1.71 14.13 6.39
CA GLY A 193 -1.63 15.24 5.43
C GLY A 193 -3.03 15.67 4.96
N ARG A 194 -3.34 15.47 3.68
CA ARG A 194 -4.57 16.00 3.04
C ARG A 194 -5.48 14.93 2.42
N THR A 195 -4.92 13.94 1.74
CA THR A 195 -5.69 13.01 0.89
C THR A 195 -6.88 12.34 1.60
N ARG A 196 -6.63 11.60 2.68
CA ARG A 196 -7.67 10.81 3.36
C ARG A 196 -8.71 11.69 4.07
N SER A 197 -8.35 12.88 4.54
CA SER A 197 -9.32 13.82 5.13
C SER A 197 -10.21 14.46 4.07
N ILE A 198 -9.68 14.79 2.89
CA ILE A 198 -10.50 15.26 1.75
C ILE A 198 -11.49 14.16 1.33
N ILE A 199 -10.98 12.96 1.05
CA ILE A 199 -11.80 11.83 0.59
C ILE A 199 -12.85 11.46 1.64
N GLY A 200 -12.47 11.39 2.92
CA GLY A 200 -13.41 11.09 4.00
C GLY A 200 -14.47 12.17 4.19
N THR A 201 -14.09 13.45 4.14
CA THR A 201 -15.04 14.58 4.22
C THR A 201 -16.02 14.55 3.06
N GLN A 202 -15.52 14.40 1.83
CA GLN A 202 -16.37 14.35 0.65
C GLN A 202 -17.23 13.08 0.61
N SER A 203 -16.80 11.98 1.24
CA SER A 203 -17.59 10.76 1.39
C SER A 203 -18.86 11.02 2.19
N LEU A 204 -18.73 11.70 3.34
CA LEU A 204 -19.85 12.08 4.19
C LEU A 204 -20.80 13.06 3.47
N ILE A 205 -20.24 14.05 2.75
CA ILE A 205 -21.02 15.00 1.96
C ILE A 205 -21.78 14.30 0.82
N ASN A 206 -21.13 13.38 0.11
CA ASN A 206 -21.76 12.63 -0.98
C ASN A 206 -22.88 11.72 -0.48
N ALA A 207 -22.70 11.09 0.69
CA ALA A 207 -23.75 10.30 1.35
C ALA A 207 -24.94 11.18 1.79
N GLY A 208 -24.73 12.48 1.99
CA GLY A 208 -25.77 13.45 2.31
C GLY A 208 -26.13 13.46 3.80
N ILE A 209 -25.15 13.22 4.68
CA ILE A 209 -25.38 13.33 6.11
C ILE A 209 -25.79 14.77 6.49
N PRO A 210 -26.64 14.96 7.51
CA PRO A 210 -27.18 16.28 7.84
C PRO A 210 -26.16 17.19 8.56
N ASN A 211 -25.11 16.61 9.14
CA ASN A 211 -24.11 17.32 9.93
C ASN A 211 -23.29 18.30 9.08
N PRO A 212 -22.85 19.44 9.64
CA PRO A 212 -21.79 20.23 9.02
C PRO A 212 -20.48 19.44 9.05
N VAL A 213 -19.90 19.20 7.87
CA VAL A 213 -18.66 18.40 7.72
C VAL A 213 -17.52 19.28 7.22
N SER A 214 -16.32 19.08 7.74
CA SER A 214 -15.10 19.70 7.22
C SER A 214 -13.88 18.80 7.39
N ALA A 215 -12.90 18.92 6.51
CA ALA A 215 -11.58 18.34 6.73
C ALA A 215 -10.78 19.21 7.72
N LEU A 216 -9.96 18.60 8.57
CA LEU A 216 -8.83 19.31 9.18
C LEU A 216 -7.77 19.54 8.10
N ARG A 217 -7.57 20.80 7.72
CA ARG A 217 -6.61 21.19 6.68
C ARG A 217 -5.21 20.75 7.09
N ASN A 218 -4.57 19.98 6.22
CA ASN A 218 -3.21 19.47 6.36
C ASN A 218 -2.98 18.52 7.57
N GLY A 219 -4.04 18.07 8.25
CA GLY A 219 -3.96 16.96 9.21
C GLY A 219 -2.98 17.19 10.38
N THR A 220 -2.36 16.10 10.84
CA THR A 220 -1.35 16.15 11.93
C THR A 220 -0.09 16.93 11.55
N ILE A 221 0.25 16.98 10.25
CA ILE A 221 1.31 17.86 9.74
C ILE A 221 0.94 19.32 10.01
N GLY A 222 -0.25 19.75 9.58
CA GLY A 222 -0.76 21.11 9.80
C GLY A 222 -0.80 21.49 11.27
N TRP A 223 -1.25 20.56 12.12
CA TRP A 223 -1.25 20.71 13.59
C TRP A 223 0.16 20.97 14.14
N THR A 224 1.14 20.19 13.70
CA THR A 224 2.55 20.34 14.11
C THR A 224 3.14 21.65 13.58
N LEU A 225 2.83 22.02 12.34
CA LEU A 225 3.29 23.26 11.72
C LEU A 225 2.70 24.49 12.42
N ALA A 226 1.46 24.42 12.91
CA ALA A 226 0.83 25.46 13.74
C ALA A 226 1.39 25.55 15.17
N GLY A 227 2.33 24.66 15.56
CA GLY A 227 2.91 24.63 16.91
C GLY A 227 1.98 24.05 17.96
N GLN A 228 0.94 23.31 17.55
CA GLN A 228 -0.03 22.68 18.43
C GLN A 228 0.41 21.26 18.82
N THR A 229 -0.13 20.76 19.92
CA THR A 229 0.33 19.49 20.53
C THR A 229 -0.51 18.30 20.07
N LEU A 230 0.16 17.27 19.55
CA LEU A 230 -0.47 15.98 19.21
C LEU A 230 -0.59 15.07 20.46
N GLN A 231 -1.51 14.11 20.41
CA GLN A 231 -1.58 12.99 21.36
C GLN A 231 -0.91 11.74 20.78
N HIS A 232 -0.46 10.83 21.64
CA HIS A 232 0.23 9.59 21.26
C HIS A 232 -0.35 8.40 22.03
N GLY A 233 -0.33 7.20 21.45
CA GLY A 233 -0.79 5.97 22.10
C GLY A 233 -2.29 5.93 22.37
N GLN A 234 -3.08 6.79 21.72
CA GLN A 234 -4.53 6.84 21.91
C GLN A 234 -5.21 5.58 21.38
N SER A 235 -6.31 5.18 22.02
CA SER A 235 -7.04 3.93 21.68
C SER A 235 -8.53 4.12 21.39
N ARG A 236 -9.02 5.38 21.33
CA ARG A 236 -10.42 5.66 20.95
C ARG A 236 -10.68 5.16 19.52
N ARG A 237 -11.69 4.31 19.36
CA ARG A 237 -12.11 3.70 18.08
C ARG A 237 -13.65 3.74 18.01
N PHE A 238 -14.19 3.72 16.80
CA PHE A 238 -15.63 3.54 16.58
C PHE A 238 -16.16 2.28 17.27
N LEU A 239 -17.47 2.28 17.56
CA LEU A 239 -18.21 1.14 18.06
C LEU A 239 -19.09 0.53 16.94
N PRO A 240 -19.63 -0.69 17.13
CA PRO A 240 -20.60 -1.26 16.20
C PRO A 240 -21.80 -0.32 15.96
N THR A 241 -22.24 -0.26 14.70
CA THR A 241 -23.38 0.57 14.29
C THR A 241 -24.69 -0.18 14.53
N GLY A 242 -25.71 0.51 15.06
CA GLY A 242 -27.06 -0.02 15.18
C GLY A 242 -27.69 -0.28 13.81
N GLU A 243 -28.60 -1.27 13.75
CA GLU A 243 -29.19 -1.72 12.49
C GLU A 243 -29.94 -0.61 11.72
N GLU A 244 -30.61 0.29 12.44
CA GLU A 244 -31.32 1.44 11.84
C GLU A 244 -30.34 2.39 11.10
N HIS A 245 -29.27 2.82 11.79
CA HIS A 245 -28.26 3.68 11.19
C HIS A 245 -27.53 2.99 10.04
N ARG A 246 -27.26 1.69 10.15
CA ARG A 246 -26.66 0.90 9.08
C ARG A 246 -27.54 0.89 7.82
N GLN A 247 -28.84 0.65 7.97
CA GLN A 247 -29.78 0.62 6.84
C GLN A 247 -29.86 1.96 6.11
N VAL A 248 -29.91 3.07 6.85
CA VAL A 248 -29.89 4.43 6.27
C VAL A 248 -28.58 4.66 5.52
N ALA A 249 -27.44 4.40 6.16
CA ALA A 249 -26.13 4.56 5.54
C ALA A 249 -25.95 3.70 4.28
N ALA A 250 -26.50 2.46 4.26
CA ALA A 250 -26.41 1.57 3.10
C ALA A 250 -27.20 2.10 1.90
N GLN A 251 -28.39 2.67 2.14
CA GLN A 251 -29.17 3.32 1.08
C GLN A 251 -28.46 4.58 0.54
N GLU A 252 -27.85 5.37 1.41
CA GLU A 252 -27.06 6.55 1.06
C GLU A 252 -25.83 6.17 0.22
N ALA A 253 -25.04 5.21 0.69
CA ALA A 253 -23.86 4.71 0.00
C ALA A 253 -24.19 4.09 -1.36
N ARG A 254 -25.30 3.34 -1.45
CA ARG A 254 -25.77 2.78 -2.72
C ARG A 254 -26.09 3.86 -3.74
N ARG A 255 -26.76 4.95 -3.34
CA ARG A 255 -27.02 6.10 -4.24
C ARG A 255 -25.73 6.75 -4.75
N VAL A 256 -24.70 6.85 -3.90
CA VAL A 256 -23.38 7.37 -4.30
C VAL A 256 -22.74 6.44 -5.34
N ALA A 257 -22.71 5.13 -5.06
CA ALA A 257 -22.15 4.13 -5.96
C ALA A 257 -22.86 4.13 -7.34
N ASP A 258 -24.20 4.19 -7.35
CA ASP A 258 -25.00 4.27 -8.58
C ASP A 258 -24.70 5.56 -9.37
N LYS A 259 -24.55 6.71 -8.69
CA LYS A 259 -24.18 7.99 -9.33
C LYS A 259 -22.80 7.94 -9.99
N THR A 260 -21.87 7.18 -9.42
CA THR A 260 -20.53 6.92 -9.98
C THR A 260 -20.50 5.78 -11.01
N ARG A 261 -21.65 5.18 -11.34
CA ARG A 261 -21.77 4.03 -12.27
C ARG A 261 -21.00 2.78 -11.83
N VAL A 262 -20.89 2.57 -10.53
CA VAL A 262 -20.35 1.32 -9.97
C VAL A 262 -21.24 0.16 -10.41
N GLY A 263 -20.61 -0.89 -10.96
CA GLY A 263 -21.34 -2.08 -11.40
C GLY A 263 -21.85 -2.92 -10.23
N ARG A 264 -22.89 -3.72 -10.49
CA ARG A 264 -23.40 -4.70 -9.53
C ARG A 264 -23.00 -6.10 -9.99
N ALA A 265 -22.71 -6.98 -9.04
CA ALA A 265 -22.31 -8.35 -9.32
C ALA A 265 -23.05 -9.32 -8.40
N THR A 266 -23.39 -10.49 -8.93
CA THR A 266 -23.79 -11.65 -8.11
C THR A 266 -22.58 -12.56 -7.85
N LEU A 267 -22.71 -13.53 -6.95
CA LEU A 267 -21.70 -14.60 -6.81
C LEU A 267 -21.50 -15.41 -8.11
N ALA A 268 -22.54 -15.54 -8.93
CA ALA A 268 -22.44 -16.19 -10.22
C ALA A 268 -21.60 -15.36 -11.22
N ASP A 269 -21.77 -14.03 -11.20
CA ASP A 269 -20.92 -13.12 -11.98
C ASP A 269 -19.46 -13.20 -11.54
N LEU A 270 -19.20 -13.15 -10.22
CA LEU A 270 -17.86 -13.30 -9.67
C LEU A 270 -17.21 -14.62 -10.11
N SER A 271 -17.95 -15.73 -10.01
CA SER A 271 -17.45 -17.05 -10.42
C SER A 271 -17.10 -17.10 -11.91
N ARG A 272 -17.94 -16.50 -12.76
CA ARG A 272 -17.69 -16.39 -14.21
C ARG A 272 -16.45 -15.53 -14.48
N TRP A 273 -16.35 -14.38 -13.83
CA TRP A 273 -15.24 -13.44 -13.98
C TRP A 273 -13.90 -14.00 -13.54
N GLN A 274 -13.85 -14.83 -12.51
CA GLN A 274 -12.64 -15.54 -12.09
C GLN A 274 -12.17 -16.60 -13.10
N GLN A 275 -13.06 -17.06 -13.99
CA GLN A 275 -12.74 -18.02 -15.05
C GLN A 275 -12.40 -17.33 -16.39
N GLU A 276 -12.64 -16.02 -16.52
CA GLU A 276 -12.30 -15.23 -17.70
C GLU A 276 -10.79 -15.00 -17.77
N SER A 277 -10.09 -15.72 -18.66
CA SER A 277 -8.63 -15.59 -18.82
C SER A 277 -8.19 -14.29 -19.49
N ALA A 278 -9.09 -13.61 -20.19
CA ALA A 278 -8.78 -12.40 -20.97
C ALA A 278 -8.75 -11.10 -20.14
N ARG A 279 -9.08 -11.15 -18.84
CA ARG A 279 -9.14 -10.00 -17.94
C ARG A 279 -8.54 -10.33 -16.58
N THR A 280 -7.98 -9.32 -15.94
CA THR A 280 -7.57 -9.36 -14.53
C THR A 280 -8.78 -8.99 -13.66
N THR A 281 -9.14 -9.87 -12.72
CA THR A 281 -10.20 -9.60 -11.73
C THR A 281 -9.63 -9.71 -10.33
N TYR A 282 -9.62 -8.59 -9.60
CA TYR A 282 -9.26 -8.58 -8.18
C TYR A 282 -10.51 -8.72 -7.32
N LEU A 283 -10.44 -9.56 -6.28
CA LEU A 283 -11.47 -9.71 -5.26
C LEU A 283 -10.95 -9.14 -3.93
N PHE A 284 -11.57 -8.07 -3.47
CA PHE A 284 -11.12 -7.28 -2.34
C PHE A 284 -12.20 -7.21 -1.26
N ASP A 285 -11.84 -7.65 -0.06
CA ASP A 285 -12.66 -7.45 1.15
C ASP A 285 -12.24 -6.12 1.79
N VAL A 286 -13.20 -5.18 1.84
CA VAL A 286 -12.94 -3.82 2.30
C VAL A 286 -13.28 -3.58 3.76
N ARG A 287 -13.68 -4.63 4.49
CA ARG A 287 -13.98 -4.58 5.92
C ARG A 287 -12.69 -4.48 6.74
N THR A 288 -12.83 -4.44 8.06
CA THR A 288 -11.65 -4.44 8.94
C THR A 288 -10.87 -5.75 8.84
N PRO A 289 -9.55 -5.75 9.11
CA PRO A 289 -8.77 -6.99 9.15
C PRO A 289 -9.36 -8.02 10.14
N GLU A 290 -9.91 -7.55 11.27
CA GLU A 290 -10.50 -8.43 12.28
C GLU A 290 -11.77 -9.14 11.76
N GLU A 291 -12.63 -8.44 11.00
CA GLU A 291 -13.79 -9.05 10.35
C GLU A 291 -13.38 -10.05 9.26
N PHE A 292 -12.35 -9.70 8.46
CA PHE A 292 -11.80 -10.59 7.45
C PHE A 292 -11.30 -11.89 8.06
N GLU A 293 -10.46 -11.82 9.09
CA GLU A 293 -9.89 -13.01 9.73
C GLU A 293 -10.95 -13.90 10.40
N THR A 294 -12.06 -13.30 10.86
CA THR A 294 -13.20 -14.04 11.43
C THR A 294 -13.95 -14.86 10.38
N GLY A 295 -14.06 -14.34 9.15
CA GLY A 295 -14.73 -15.01 8.05
C GLY A 295 -14.74 -14.12 6.80
N HIS A 296 -14.25 -14.64 5.68
CA HIS A 296 -14.19 -13.94 4.39
C HIS A 296 -14.58 -14.85 3.23
N LEU A 297 -14.89 -14.23 2.08
CA LEU A 297 -15.13 -14.98 0.85
C LEU A 297 -13.84 -15.69 0.42
N PRO A 298 -13.93 -16.94 -0.08
CA PRO A 298 -12.75 -17.65 -0.56
C PRO A 298 -11.95 -16.85 -1.60
N SER A 299 -10.63 -16.86 -1.46
CA SER A 299 -9.70 -16.11 -2.33
C SER A 299 -9.80 -14.57 -2.28
N ALA A 300 -10.64 -13.99 -1.43
CA ALA A 300 -10.65 -12.55 -1.23
C ALA A 300 -9.36 -12.10 -0.53
N ARG A 301 -8.81 -10.96 -0.96
CA ARG A 301 -7.69 -10.30 -0.27
C ARG A 301 -8.24 -9.25 0.68
N SER A 302 -7.77 -9.25 1.94
CA SER A 302 -8.07 -8.17 2.87
C SER A 302 -7.41 -6.87 2.42
N THR A 303 -8.23 -5.86 2.12
CA THR A 303 -7.80 -4.52 1.71
C THR A 303 -8.78 -3.49 2.28
N PRO A 304 -8.66 -3.12 3.58
CA PRO A 304 -9.60 -2.21 4.23
C PRO A 304 -9.87 -0.96 3.39
N GLY A 305 -11.14 -0.62 3.18
CA GLY A 305 -11.55 0.21 2.05
C GLY A 305 -10.90 1.59 1.98
N GLY A 306 -10.63 2.22 3.13
CA GLY A 306 -9.92 3.50 3.17
C GLY A 306 -8.48 3.39 2.66
N GLN A 307 -7.81 2.27 2.97
CA GLN A 307 -6.47 1.98 2.48
C GLN A 307 -6.46 1.49 1.03
N LEU A 308 -7.49 0.76 0.59
CA LEU A 308 -7.64 0.42 -0.83
C LEU A 308 -7.71 1.67 -1.71
N VAL A 309 -8.42 2.71 -1.27
CA VAL A 309 -8.49 3.99 -1.98
C VAL A 309 -7.19 4.78 -1.85
N GLN A 310 -6.51 4.74 -0.70
CA GLN A 310 -5.25 5.46 -0.50
C GLN A 310 -4.06 4.84 -1.23
N GLU A 311 -3.96 3.51 -1.26
CA GLU A 311 -2.79 2.75 -1.73
C GLU A 311 -3.19 1.74 -2.82
N THR A 312 -4.04 2.16 -3.75
CA THR A 312 -4.63 1.28 -4.78
C THR A 312 -3.57 0.52 -5.58
N ASP A 313 -2.46 1.18 -5.90
CA ASP A 313 -1.35 0.63 -6.69
C ASP A 313 -0.59 -0.51 -5.99
N HIS A 314 -0.69 -0.63 -4.65
CA HIS A 314 -0.10 -1.73 -3.87
C HIS A 314 -0.85 -3.05 -4.04
N VAL A 315 -2.11 -3.00 -4.51
CA VAL A 315 -2.99 -4.17 -4.59
C VAL A 315 -3.55 -4.41 -5.98
N ALA A 316 -3.89 -3.36 -6.72
CA ALA A 316 -4.32 -3.39 -8.11
C ALA A 316 -3.26 -2.69 -8.98
N SER A 317 -2.22 -3.45 -9.36
CA SER A 317 -1.08 -2.92 -10.12
C SER A 317 -1.23 -3.05 -11.64
N VAL A 318 -2.30 -3.68 -12.11
CA VAL A 318 -2.68 -3.75 -13.53
C VAL A 318 -3.71 -2.66 -13.80
N ARG A 319 -3.30 -1.54 -14.40
CA ARG A 319 -4.23 -0.49 -14.82
C ARG A 319 -5.16 -1.05 -15.90
N GLY A 320 -6.46 -0.71 -15.85
CA GLY A 320 -7.49 -1.28 -16.73
C GLY A 320 -8.11 -2.59 -16.24
N ALA A 321 -7.64 -3.15 -15.12
CA ALA A 321 -8.23 -4.34 -14.51
C ALA A 321 -9.61 -4.07 -13.90
N ARG A 322 -10.34 -5.16 -13.64
CA ARG A 322 -11.62 -5.18 -12.93
C ARG A 322 -11.42 -5.37 -11.43
N LEU A 323 -12.09 -4.55 -10.63
CA LEU A 323 -12.09 -4.63 -9.16
C LEU A 323 -13.48 -5.04 -8.67
N VAL A 324 -13.54 -6.08 -7.83
CA VAL A 324 -14.77 -6.56 -7.21
C VAL A 324 -14.62 -6.42 -5.69
N LEU A 325 -15.48 -5.61 -5.09
CA LEU A 325 -15.44 -5.30 -3.66
C LEU A 325 -16.54 -6.06 -2.91
N VAL A 326 -16.21 -6.48 -1.70
CA VAL A 326 -17.13 -7.20 -0.81
C VAL A 326 -17.15 -6.54 0.57
N ASP A 327 -18.36 -6.45 1.12
CA ASP A 327 -18.64 -6.12 2.52
C ASP A 327 -19.86 -6.92 2.99
N ASP A 328 -20.27 -6.73 4.24
CA ASP A 328 -21.44 -7.37 4.85
C ASP A 328 -22.46 -6.35 5.39
N ASP A 329 -22.23 -5.05 5.15
CA ASP A 329 -23.01 -3.94 5.68
C ASP A 329 -23.69 -3.10 4.60
N GLY A 330 -23.25 -3.19 3.33
CA GLY A 330 -23.78 -2.42 2.21
C GLY A 330 -23.33 -0.97 2.16
N VAL A 331 -22.38 -0.54 2.99
CA VAL A 331 -21.84 0.84 3.02
C VAL A 331 -20.42 0.86 2.49
N ARG A 332 -19.52 0.09 3.10
CA ARG A 332 -18.07 0.17 2.89
C ARG A 332 -17.66 -0.11 1.46
N ALA A 333 -18.17 -1.19 0.87
CA ALA A 333 -17.90 -1.57 -0.52
C ALA A 333 -18.49 -0.56 -1.50
N ASN A 334 -19.71 -0.06 -1.26
CA ASN A 334 -20.32 0.97 -2.11
C ASN A 334 -19.52 2.27 -2.10
N MET A 335 -19.13 2.75 -0.93
CA MET A 335 -18.34 3.99 -0.81
C MET A 335 -16.94 3.83 -1.42
N SER A 336 -16.22 2.75 -1.12
CA SER A 336 -14.90 2.49 -1.70
C SER A 336 -14.96 2.31 -3.22
N ALA A 337 -15.95 1.58 -3.74
CA ALA A 337 -16.13 1.40 -5.18
C ALA A 337 -16.44 2.72 -5.88
N SER A 338 -17.19 3.63 -5.24
CA SER A 338 -17.49 4.94 -5.82
C SER A 338 -16.25 5.78 -6.04
N TRP A 339 -15.25 5.68 -5.15
CA TRP A 339 -13.97 6.36 -5.31
C TRP A 339 -13.09 5.68 -6.35
N LEU A 340 -13.04 4.35 -6.36
CA LEU A 340 -12.30 3.60 -7.38
C LEU A 340 -12.85 3.86 -8.78
N ALA A 341 -14.17 3.95 -8.95
CA ALA A 341 -14.81 4.32 -10.21
C ALA A 341 -14.37 5.73 -10.67
N GLN A 342 -14.37 6.71 -9.78
CA GLN A 342 -13.90 8.08 -10.05
C GLN A 342 -12.39 8.16 -10.34
N LEU A 343 -11.60 7.23 -9.79
CA LEU A 343 -10.19 6.98 -10.15
C LEU A 343 -10.02 6.25 -11.50
N GLY A 344 -11.11 6.03 -12.25
CA GLY A 344 -11.10 5.40 -13.57
C GLY A 344 -10.97 3.88 -13.55
N TRP A 345 -11.30 3.20 -12.44
CA TRP A 345 -11.33 1.75 -12.36
C TRP A 345 -12.69 1.17 -12.75
N GLU A 346 -12.69 -0.01 -13.36
CA GLU A 346 -13.90 -0.81 -13.55
C GLU A 346 -14.26 -1.51 -12.23
N ALA A 347 -15.03 -0.83 -11.38
CA ALA A 347 -15.36 -1.28 -10.03
C ALA A 347 -16.79 -1.86 -9.91
N PHE A 348 -16.90 -2.98 -9.20
CA PHE A 348 -18.16 -3.67 -8.90
C PHE A 348 -18.30 -3.95 -7.40
N VAL A 349 -19.54 -4.02 -6.93
CA VAL A 349 -19.87 -4.53 -5.59
C VAL A 349 -20.69 -5.81 -5.72
N VAL A 350 -20.35 -6.83 -4.92
CA VAL A 350 -21.12 -8.07 -4.86
C VAL A 350 -22.34 -7.88 -3.96
N ASP A 351 -23.52 -8.09 -4.52
CA ASP A 351 -24.80 -8.00 -3.83
C ASP A 351 -25.21 -9.32 -3.17
N ASP A 352 -26.18 -9.23 -2.24
CA ASP A 352 -26.89 -10.35 -1.63
C ASP A 352 -26.02 -11.40 -0.92
N LEU A 353 -24.83 -11.00 -0.45
CA LEU A 353 -23.96 -11.84 0.36
C LEU A 353 -24.65 -12.23 1.68
N GLN A 354 -24.56 -13.51 2.04
CA GLN A 354 -25.09 -14.08 3.27
C GLN A 354 -23.92 -14.49 4.18
N PRO A 355 -24.10 -14.56 5.50
CA PRO A 355 -23.04 -14.97 6.42
C PRO A 355 -22.35 -16.29 6.05
N ALA A 356 -23.10 -17.24 5.47
CA ALA A 356 -22.57 -18.53 5.02
C ALA A 356 -21.54 -18.44 3.86
N HIS A 357 -21.52 -17.32 3.11
CA HIS A 357 -20.54 -17.11 2.04
C HIS A 357 -19.17 -16.69 2.56
N PHE A 358 -19.09 -16.18 3.79
CA PHE A 358 -17.86 -15.78 4.47
C PHE A 358 -17.21 -17.00 5.15
N SER A 359 -16.83 -17.99 4.34
CA SER A 359 -16.47 -19.34 4.82
C SER A 359 -14.99 -19.55 5.13
N GLU A 360 -14.07 -18.77 4.53
CA GLU A 360 -12.63 -18.88 4.80
C GLU A 360 -12.26 -18.05 6.03
N GLN A 361 -11.30 -18.49 6.84
CA GLN A 361 -10.92 -17.85 8.11
C GLN A 361 -9.40 -17.67 8.19
N GLY A 362 -8.97 -16.73 9.04
CA GLY A 362 -7.57 -16.39 9.26
C GLY A 362 -7.02 -15.35 8.30
N ALA A 363 -5.73 -15.05 8.43
CA ALA A 363 -5.06 -14.04 7.62
C ALA A 363 -4.92 -14.47 6.15
N TRP A 364 -5.02 -13.51 5.24
CA TRP A 364 -4.86 -13.74 3.81
C TRP A 364 -3.49 -14.37 3.50
N GLN A 365 -3.49 -15.46 2.73
CA GLN A 365 -2.28 -16.11 2.27
C GLN A 365 -1.96 -15.65 0.85
N ALA A 366 -0.88 -14.87 0.71
CA ALA A 366 -0.44 -14.38 -0.58
C ALA A 366 -0.06 -15.56 -1.50
N PRO A 367 -0.52 -15.60 -2.77
CA PRO A 367 -0.02 -16.56 -3.71
C PRO A 367 1.45 -16.26 -4.00
N VAL A 368 2.33 -17.21 -3.72
CA VAL A 368 3.76 -17.12 -4.01
C VAL A 368 4.20 -18.31 -4.87
N PRO A 369 5.30 -18.19 -5.64
CA PRO A 369 5.89 -19.31 -6.37
C PRO A 369 6.26 -20.46 -5.44
N ALA A 370 6.37 -21.66 -6.00
CA ALA A 370 6.81 -22.83 -5.26
C ALA A 370 8.17 -22.56 -4.60
N ALA A 371 8.25 -22.85 -3.30
CA ALA A 371 9.44 -22.58 -2.50
C ALA A 371 10.65 -23.36 -3.05
N GLN A 372 11.76 -22.65 -3.24
CA GLN A 372 13.04 -23.29 -3.54
C GLN A 372 13.51 -24.12 -2.34
N GLN A 373 14.14 -25.26 -2.63
CA GLN A 373 14.78 -26.08 -1.60
C GLN A 373 15.96 -25.31 -1.00
N ALA A 374 16.08 -25.37 0.32
CA ALA A 374 17.19 -24.77 1.06
C ALA A 374 17.52 -25.68 2.24
N GLU A 375 18.80 -25.78 2.60
CA GLU A 375 19.21 -26.47 3.82
C GLU A 375 18.83 -25.61 5.03
N VAL A 376 18.01 -26.16 5.94
CA VAL A 376 17.41 -25.39 7.05
C VAL A 376 18.07 -25.76 8.38
N ILE A 377 18.47 -24.75 9.15
CA ILE A 377 19.02 -24.92 10.50
C ILE A 377 18.10 -24.37 11.59
N SER A 378 18.27 -24.87 12.81
CA SER A 378 17.56 -24.35 13.99
C SER A 378 18.24 -23.08 14.55
N PRO A 379 17.52 -22.27 15.33
CA PRO A 379 18.12 -21.15 16.07
C PRO A 379 19.26 -21.58 17.00
N GLN A 380 19.15 -22.76 17.63
CA GLN A 380 20.19 -23.27 18.53
C GLN A 380 21.48 -23.63 17.80
N THR A 381 21.36 -24.26 16.62
CA THR A 381 22.52 -24.55 15.76
C THR A 381 23.19 -23.26 15.30
N LEU A 382 22.40 -22.26 14.90
CA LEU A 382 22.95 -20.95 14.54
C LEU A 382 23.68 -20.29 15.73
N ALA A 383 23.08 -20.31 16.92
CA ALA A 383 23.68 -19.74 18.12
C ALA A 383 25.03 -20.39 18.46
N GLU A 384 25.15 -21.71 18.32
CA GLU A 384 26.40 -22.44 18.48
C GLU A 384 27.45 -22.00 17.44
N TRP A 385 27.07 -21.93 16.16
CA TRP A 385 27.99 -21.54 15.09
C TRP A 385 28.53 -20.11 15.23
N LEU A 386 27.70 -19.18 15.72
CA LEU A 386 28.13 -17.81 15.98
C LEU A 386 29.25 -17.70 17.03
N THR A 387 29.42 -18.71 17.90
CA THR A 387 30.53 -18.72 18.88
C THR A 387 31.91 -18.97 18.27
N HIS A 388 31.96 -19.53 17.05
CA HIS A 388 33.22 -19.89 16.37
C HIS A 388 33.75 -18.79 15.43
N GLY A 389 32.95 -17.76 15.12
CA GLY A 389 33.36 -16.62 14.30
C GLY A 389 33.56 -16.92 12.81
N ASP A 390 33.09 -18.07 12.32
CA ASP A 390 33.25 -18.53 10.93
C ASP A 390 31.97 -18.42 10.08
N THR A 391 30.90 -17.84 10.66
CA THR A 391 29.54 -17.80 10.12
C THR A 391 29.07 -16.37 9.95
N ALA A 392 28.64 -15.99 8.74
CA ALA A 392 28.00 -14.71 8.49
C ALA A 392 26.48 -14.87 8.41
N VAL A 393 25.73 -13.99 9.08
CA VAL A 393 24.26 -13.95 9.01
C VAL A 393 23.83 -12.79 8.13
N LEU A 394 22.98 -13.05 7.14
CA LEU A 394 22.38 -12.02 6.28
C LEU A 394 20.91 -11.87 6.62
N ASP A 395 20.49 -10.66 7.00
CA ASP A 395 19.09 -10.34 7.29
C ASP A 395 18.46 -9.57 6.12
N PHE A 396 17.43 -10.16 5.54
CA PHE A 396 16.65 -9.61 4.42
C PHE A 396 15.30 -9.01 4.86
N THR A 397 15.06 -8.83 6.16
CA THR A 397 13.90 -8.05 6.63
C THR A 397 14.00 -6.58 6.18
N SER A 398 12.95 -5.78 6.38
CA SER A 398 13.06 -4.33 6.10
C SER A 398 14.11 -3.69 7.02
N SER A 399 14.79 -2.65 6.55
CA SER A 399 15.81 -1.97 7.37
C SER A 399 15.22 -1.43 8.68
N ALA A 400 13.97 -0.98 8.66
CA ALA A 400 13.25 -0.54 9.86
C ALA A 400 13.05 -1.69 10.88
N ASN A 401 12.73 -2.90 10.41
CA ASN A 401 12.59 -4.06 11.29
C ASN A 401 13.95 -4.51 11.84
N TYR A 402 14.99 -4.51 11.01
CA TYR A 402 16.35 -4.81 11.42
C TYR A 402 16.80 -3.85 12.53
N VAL A 403 16.70 -2.54 12.29
CA VAL A 403 17.07 -1.50 13.28
C VAL A 403 16.26 -1.65 14.57
N LYS A 404 15.00 -2.05 14.49
CA LYS A 404 14.18 -2.30 15.67
C LYS A 404 14.66 -3.49 16.49
N ARG A 405 15.08 -4.57 15.83
CA ARG A 405 15.66 -5.79 16.44
C ARG A 405 16.14 -6.78 15.38
N HIS A 406 17.28 -7.42 15.62
CA HIS A 406 17.85 -8.44 14.76
C HIS A 406 18.71 -9.45 15.56
N ILE A 407 19.17 -10.51 14.88
CA ILE A 407 20.10 -11.49 15.44
C ILE A 407 21.47 -10.82 15.63
N PRO A 408 22.14 -10.95 16.78
CA PRO A 408 23.43 -10.28 17.02
C PRO A 408 24.47 -10.58 15.94
N GLY A 409 25.12 -9.53 15.42
CA GLY A 409 26.12 -9.63 14.36
C GLY A 409 25.58 -9.91 12.95
N ALA A 410 24.25 -9.93 12.76
CA ALA A 410 23.66 -10.07 11.43
C ALA A 410 23.89 -8.82 10.58
N TRP A 411 24.16 -9.03 9.29
CA TRP A 411 24.32 -7.97 8.30
C TRP A 411 23.02 -7.75 7.54
N TRP A 412 22.47 -6.55 7.61
CA TRP A 412 21.31 -6.18 6.81
C TRP A 412 21.69 -5.99 5.33
N ALA A 413 20.96 -6.63 4.43
CA ALA A 413 21.27 -6.61 3.00
C ALA A 413 20.02 -6.47 2.11
N LEU A 414 20.16 -5.70 1.03
CA LEU A 414 19.19 -5.61 -0.05
C LEU A 414 19.41 -6.76 -1.05
N ARG A 415 18.38 -7.57 -1.27
CA ARG A 415 18.43 -8.67 -2.24
C ARG A 415 18.63 -8.16 -3.68
N GLY A 416 18.04 -7.02 -4.04
CA GLY A 416 18.23 -6.37 -5.34
C GLY A 416 19.66 -5.88 -5.60
N GLN A 417 20.50 -5.81 -4.57
CA GLN A 417 21.91 -5.39 -4.65
C GLN A 417 22.86 -6.43 -4.06
N LEU A 418 22.47 -7.71 -4.09
CA LEU A 418 23.12 -8.76 -3.31
C LEU A 418 24.63 -8.90 -3.57
N ALA A 419 25.07 -8.81 -4.83
CA ALA A 419 26.50 -8.87 -5.16
C ALA A 419 27.31 -7.73 -4.49
N GLN A 420 26.77 -6.50 -4.52
CA GLN A 420 27.40 -5.36 -3.84
C GLN A 420 27.35 -5.53 -2.32
N ALA A 421 26.21 -5.98 -1.78
CA ALA A 421 26.06 -6.21 -0.34
C ALA A 421 27.08 -7.23 0.17
N LEU A 422 27.23 -8.36 -0.51
CA LEU A 422 28.18 -9.41 -0.15
C LEU A 422 29.64 -8.94 -0.19
N SER A 423 29.98 -7.97 -1.04
CA SER A 423 31.34 -7.40 -1.04
C SER A 423 31.68 -6.60 0.22
N ASN A 424 30.65 -6.14 0.95
CA ASN A 424 30.78 -5.43 2.22
C ASN A 424 30.74 -6.38 3.43
N VAL A 425 30.37 -7.65 3.24
CA VAL A 425 30.28 -8.64 4.32
C VAL A 425 31.62 -9.38 4.45
N PRO A 426 32.18 -9.54 5.66
CA PRO A 426 33.40 -10.31 5.86
C PRO A 426 33.30 -11.73 5.29
N ALA A 427 34.42 -12.23 4.75
CA ALA A 427 34.47 -13.59 4.23
C ALA A 427 34.19 -14.61 5.36
N ALA A 428 33.24 -15.51 5.12
CA ALA A 428 32.84 -16.56 6.05
C ALA A 428 33.02 -17.96 5.44
N GLN A 429 33.08 -18.98 6.29
CA GLN A 429 33.08 -20.37 5.81
C GLN A 429 31.69 -20.81 5.35
N ARG A 430 30.65 -20.22 5.95
CA ARG A 430 29.23 -20.45 5.65
C ARG A 430 28.38 -19.20 5.89
N TYR A 431 27.25 -19.14 5.22
CA TYR A 431 26.27 -18.06 5.38
C TYR A 431 24.95 -18.62 5.91
N VAL A 432 24.28 -17.85 6.76
CA VAL A 432 22.92 -18.16 7.23
C VAL A 432 22.01 -16.99 6.88
N LEU A 433 20.96 -17.26 6.12
CA LEU A 433 20.02 -16.24 5.68
C LEU A 433 18.80 -16.22 6.61
N THR A 434 18.36 -15.02 6.96
CA THR A 434 17.14 -14.80 7.74
C THR A 434 16.35 -13.62 7.20
N CYS A 435 15.07 -13.59 7.56
CA CYS A 435 14.23 -12.41 7.56
C CYS A 435 13.15 -12.65 8.63
N GLY A 436 12.09 -11.83 8.71
CA GLY A 436 11.03 -12.03 9.72
C GLY A 436 10.50 -13.47 9.81
N SER A 437 10.22 -14.11 8.66
CA SER A 437 9.59 -15.44 8.56
C SER A 437 10.35 -16.45 7.70
N SER A 438 11.58 -16.16 7.28
CA SER A 438 12.40 -16.88 6.28
C SER A 438 11.92 -16.84 4.82
N GLN A 439 10.72 -16.34 4.51
CA GLN A 439 10.16 -16.38 3.15
C GLN A 439 11.01 -15.63 2.12
N LEU A 440 11.38 -14.38 2.42
CA LEU A 440 12.24 -13.57 1.53
C LEU A 440 13.67 -14.11 1.47
N ALA A 441 14.23 -14.47 2.63
CA ALA A 441 15.58 -15.02 2.74
C ALA A 441 15.75 -16.31 1.92
N ARG A 442 14.71 -17.15 1.85
CA ARG A 442 14.71 -18.38 1.03
C ARG A 442 14.98 -18.10 -0.44
N LEU A 443 14.45 -17.00 -0.97
CA LEU A 443 14.63 -16.62 -2.38
C LEU A 443 16.05 -16.15 -2.71
N ALA A 444 16.87 -15.88 -1.69
CA ALA A 444 18.25 -15.44 -1.84
C ALA A 444 19.27 -16.60 -1.71
N VAL A 445 18.87 -17.79 -1.26
CA VAL A 445 19.79 -18.91 -0.97
C VAL A 445 20.67 -19.25 -2.17
N ALA A 446 20.06 -19.61 -3.31
CA ALA A 446 20.80 -19.99 -4.51
C ALA A 446 21.67 -18.85 -5.06
N GLU A 447 21.25 -17.59 -4.89
CA GLU A 447 21.98 -16.42 -5.36
C GLU A 447 23.23 -16.16 -4.51
N VAL A 448 23.12 -16.28 -3.17
CA VAL A 448 24.26 -16.20 -2.26
C VAL A 448 25.24 -17.35 -2.51
N GLU A 449 24.76 -18.58 -2.74
CA GLU A 449 25.62 -19.73 -3.07
C GLU A 449 26.41 -19.49 -4.35
N ALA A 450 25.73 -19.01 -5.40
CA ALA A 450 26.35 -18.74 -6.70
C ALA A 450 27.41 -17.63 -6.62
N ILE A 451 27.18 -16.58 -5.84
CA ILE A 451 28.11 -15.45 -5.71
C ILE A 451 29.31 -15.81 -4.83
N THR A 452 29.08 -16.50 -3.70
CA THR A 452 30.11 -16.73 -2.69
C THR A 452 30.89 -18.04 -2.89
N GLY A 453 30.29 -19.02 -3.57
CA GLY A 453 30.81 -20.39 -3.65
C GLY A 453 30.89 -21.09 -2.28
N LYS A 454 30.14 -20.62 -1.28
CA LYS A 454 30.09 -21.18 0.08
C LYS A 454 28.76 -21.89 0.33
N GLN A 455 28.73 -22.69 1.39
CA GLN A 455 27.48 -23.31 1.85
C GLN A 455 26.58 -22.23 2.46
N VAL A 456 25.30 -22.26 2.07
CA VAL A 456 24.29 -21.31 2.54
C VAL A 456 23.14 -22.08 3.18
N PHE A 457 22.77 -21.64 4.37
CA PHE A 457 21.68 -22.21 5.13
C PHE A 457 20.58 -21.17 5.32
N LEU A 458 19.35 -21.65 5.52
CA LEU A 458 18.21 -20.83 5.87
C LEU A 458 17.86 -21.03 7.34
N LEU A 459 17.67 -19.95 8.08
CA LEU A 459 17.15 -20.04 9.44
C LEU A 459 15.68 -20.46 9.42
N ARG A 460 15.36 -21.57 10.10
CA ARG A 460 13.98 -22.07 10.22
C ARG A 460 13.05 -20.98 10.73
N ASP A 461 12.00 -20.65 9.99
CA ASP A 461 11.01 -19.61 10.33
C ASP A 461 11.61 -18.22 10.64
N GLY A 462 12.87 -17.98 10.25
CA GLY A 462 13.55 -16.70 10.32
C GLY A 462 13.77 -16.17 11.73
N THR A 463 13.90 -14.85 11.85
CA THR A 463 14.16 -14.15 13.11
C THR A 463 13.00 -14.34 14.11
N ALA A 464 11.78 -14.65 13.65
CA ALA A 464 10.67 -14.99 14.53
C ALA A 464 10.95 -16.24 15.38
N SER A 465 11.57 -17.29 14.83
CA SER A 465 11.91 -18.48 15.63
C SER A 465 13.07 -18.25 16.58
N TRP A 466 14.02 -17.38 16.21
CA TRP A 466 15.09 -16.95 17.09
C TRP A 466 14.54 -16.24 18.33
N ILE A 467 13.58 -15.32 18.12
CA ILE A 467 12.85 -14.65 19.20
C ILE A 467 12.05 -15.65 20.03
N ALA A 468 11.34 -16.58 19.40
CA ALA A 468 10.56 -17.62 20.09
C ALA A 468 11.44 -18.54 20.94
N ALA A 469 12.70 -18.77 20.51
CA ALA A 469 13.72 -19.50 21.25
C ALA A 469 14.34 -18.68 22.41
N GLN A 470 13.90 -17.43 22.63
CA GLN A 470 14.38 -16.53 23.68
C GLN A 470 15.89 -16.28 23.62
N LEU A 471 16.46 -16.30 22.41
CA LEU A 471 17.88 -16.02 22.19
C LEU A 471 18.14 -14.50 22.18
N PRO A 472 19.36 -14.05 22.49
CA PRO A 472 19.70 -12.62 22.55
C PRO A 472 19.44 -11.90 21.22
N LEU A 473 19.07 -10.63 21.30
CA LEU A 473 18.84 -9.75 20.14
C LEU A 473 19.75 -8.53 20.24
N GLU A 474 20.01 -7.93 19.09
CA GLU A 474 20.64 -6.62 18.95
C GLU A 474 19.64 -5.65 18.29
N ASP A 475 19.83 -4.35 18.49
CA ASP A 475 19.06 -3.27 17.88
C ASP A 475 19.99 -2.17 17.35
N GLY A 476 19.44 -1.22 16.59
CA GLY A 476 20.21 -0.17 15.93
C GLY A 476 20.79 -0.59 14.58
N GLU A 477 21.63 0.27 14.03
CA GLU A 477 22.27 0.09 12.72
C GLU A 477 23.64 -0.60 12.86
N SER A 478 23.68 -1.80 13.48
CA SER A 478 24.93 -2.49 13.85
C SER A 478 25.79 -2.83 12.63
N HIS A 479 25.22 -3.49 11.61
CA HIS A 479 25.91 -3.91 10.39
C HIS A 479 25.06 -3.75 9.13
N LEU A 480 25.27 -2.66 8.40
CA LEU A 480 24.57 -2.39 7.13
C LEU A 480 25.47 -2.78 5.94
N ALA A 481 25.15 -3.88 5.26
CA ALA A 481 25.84 -4.27 4.02
C ALA A 481 25.32 -3.49 2.79
N SER A 482 24.15 -2.86 2.92
CA SER A 482 23.48 -2.10 1.86
C SER A 482 23.04 -0.72 2.36
N PRO A 483 22.85 0.27 1.47
CA PRO A 483 22.22 1.53 1.85
C PRO A 483 20.75 1.32 2.19
N ARG A 484 20.23 2.06 3.18
CA ARG A 484 18.82 1.98 3.63
C ARG A 484 17.87 2.72 2.68
N ILE A 485 17.75 2.21 1.46
CA ILE A 485 16.86 2.74 0.41
C ILE A 485 15.61 1.87 0.19
N ASP A 486 15.41 0.83 1.02
CA ASP A 486 14.31 -0.14 0.93
C ASP A 486 12.93 0.46 1.25
N ARG A 487 12.92 1.63 1.90
CA ARG A 487 11.71 2.36 2.28
C ARG A 487 11.89 3.86 2.07
N TYR A 488 10.91 4.50 1.46
CA TYR A 488 10.80 5.95 1.36
C TYR A 488 10.46 6.54 2.73
N ARG A 489 11.20 7.59 3.15
CA ARG A 489 10.90 8.33 4.39
C ARG A 489 9.74 9.27 4.16
N ARG A 490 8.53 8.73 4.27
CA ARG A 490 7.26 9.45 4.12
C ARG A 490 7.17 10.62 5.10
N PRO A 491 7.09 11.88 4.64
CA PRO A 491 7.02 13.05 5.53
C PRO A 491 5.78 13.09 6.44
N TYR A 492 4.76 12.30 6.08
CA TYR A 492 3.47 12.17 6.77
C TYR A 492 3.39 10.95 7.72
N GLU A 493 4.46 10.18 7.90
CA GLU A 493 4.51 9.08 8.87
C GLU A 493 5.55 9.37 9.97
N GLY A 494 5.20 9.10 11.23
CA GLY A 494 6.06 9.37 12.38
C GLY A 494 6.01 10.83 12.86
N THR A 495 6.94 11.18 13.75
CA THR A 495 6.96 12.47 14.47
C THR A 495 8.32 13.17 14.40
N ASP A 496 9.28 12.57 13.71
CA ASP A 496 10.70 12.96 13.65
C ASP A 496 11.10 13.58 12.29
N ASN A 497 10.14 13.78 11.39
CA ASN A 497 10.40 14.45 10.12
C ASN A 497 10.66 15.96 10.34
N PRO A 498 11.64 16.55 9.64
CA PRO A 498 11.89 17.98 9.75
C PRO A 498 10.72 18.78 9.18
N ARG A 499 10.47 19.97 9.73
CA ARG A 499 9.35 20.85 9.35
C ARG A 499 9.41 21.22 7.87
N GLU A 500 10.61 21.40 7.33
CA GLU A 500 10.85 21.72 5.92
C GLU A 500 10.40 20.59 4.99
N ALA A 501 10.64 19.33 5.36
CA ALA A 501 10.17 18.18 4.58
C ALA A 501 8.65 18.03 4.64
N MET A 502 8.05 18.29 5.80
CA MET A 502 6.59 18.31 5.95
C MET A 502 5.94 19.42 5.09
N GLN A 503 6.54 20.62 5.06
CA GLN A 503 6.03 21.72 4.23
C GLN A 503 6.21 21.41 2.73
N ALA A 504 7.39 20.92 2.33
CA ALA A 504 7.65 20.53 0.94
C ALA A 504 6.68 19.45 0.44
N TYR A 505 6.26 18.52 1.31
CA TYR A 505 5.22 17.55 1.00
C TYR A 505 3.88 18.21 0.66
N LEU A 506 3.45 19.19 1.47
CA LEU A 506 2.21 19.93 1.20
C LEU A 506 2.32 20.75 -0.10
N ASP A 507 3.44 21.44 -0.30
CA ASP A 507 3.71 22.23 -1.51
C ASP A 507 3.66 21.36 -2.76
N TRP A 508 4.16 20.13 -2.68
CA TRP A 508 4.05 19.14 -3.75
C TRP A 508 2.60 18.71 -4.00
N GLU A 509 1.81 18.40 -2.95
CA GLU A 509 0.40 18.02 -3.11
C GLU A 509 -0.40 19.11 -3.85
N PHE A 510 -0.19 20.39 -3.54
CA PHE A 510 -0.87 21.50 -4.23
C PHE A 510 -0.58 21.56 -5.74
N GLY A 511 0.57 21.06 -6.20
CA GLY A 511 0.95 21.02 -7.61
C GLY A 511 0.45 19.80 -8.38
N LEU A 512 -0.25 18.87 -7.73
CA LEU A 512 -0.62 17.59 -8.35
C LEU A 512 -1.69 17.70 -9.44
N VAL A 513 -2.64 18.64 -9.31
CA VAL A 513 -3.70 18.83 -10.32
C VAL A 513 -3.11 19.29 -11.66
N ASP A 514 -2.13 20.19 -11.63
CA ASP A 514 -1.42 20.63 -12.83
C ASP A 514 -0.56 19.52 -13.44
N GLN A 515 0.04 18.65 -12.61
CA GLN A 515 0.76 17.47 -13.09
C GLN A 515 -0.17 16.46 -13.75
N LEU A 516 -1.35 16.20 -13.18
CA LEU A 516 -2.37 15.35 -13.81
C LEU A 516 -2.76 15.88 -15.20
N ALA A 517 -2.91 17.20 -15.34
CA ALA A 517 -3.24 17.83 -16.61
C ALA A 517 -2.11 17.68 -17.66
N ARG A 518 -0.84 17.69 -17.23
CA ARG A 518 0.31 17.45 -18.12
C ARG A 518 0.45 15.97 -18.52
N ASP A 519 0.20 15.05 -17.58
CA ASP A 519 0.21 13.62 -17.84
C ASP A 519 -0.92 13.23 -18.82
N GLY A 520 -2.15 13.67 -18.56
CA GLY A 520 -3.27 13.53 -19.50
C GLY A 520 -3.80 12.10 -19.72
N THR A 521 -3.33 11.10 -18.98
CA THR A 521 -3.76 9.69 -19.16
C THR A 521 -4.71 9.18 -18.07
N HIS A 522 -4.97 9.99 -17.04
CA HIS A 522 -5.58 9.49 -15.81
C HIS A 522 -7.05 9.05 -15.93
N GLY A 523 -7.85 9.75 -16.75
CA GLY A 523 -9.27 9.44 -16.93
C GLY A 523 -10.12 9.61 -15.65
N PHE A 524 -9.60 10.34 -14.66
CA PHE A 524 -10.32 10.60 -13.41
C PHE A 524 -11.50 11.55 -13.64
N PHE A 525 -12.55 11.40 -12.84
CA PHE A 525 -13.68 12.31 -12.80
C PHE A 525 -14.19 12.47 -11.37
N VAL A 526 -14.92 13.55 -11.09
CA VAL A 526 -15.53 13.80 -9.77
C VAL A 526 -17.03 14.04 -9.94
N ILE A 527 -17.87 13.35 -9.16
CA ILE A 527 -19.35 13.38 -9.29
C ILE A 527 -20.05 14.57 -8.66
#